data_AF-A0A1W1E8G9-F1
#
_entry.id   AF-A0A1W1E8G9-F1
#
_cell.length_a   1.000
_cell.length_b   1.000
_cell.length_c   1.000
_cell.angle_alpha   90.00
_cell.angle_beta   90.00
_cell.angle_gamma   90.00
#
_symmetry.space_group_name_H-M   'P 1'
#
loop_
_entity.id
_entity.type
_entity.pdbx_description
1 polymer ?
#
loop_
_entity_poly.entity_id
_entity_poly.type
_entity_poly.pdbx_seq_one_letter_code
_entity_poly.pdbx_strand_id
1 'polypeptide(L)' 'MDMQLIENNIQEIIDSLEKEVMALVTDETIDKQMTNIHMKPLASTKKILLNALESIQMVDRLYKEELEKVDE' A
#
# COMPACT_ATOMS: atom_id res chain seq x y z
N MET A 1 -12.17 -12.53 8.36
CA MET A 1 -11.33 -11.32 8.47
C MET A 1 -12.11 -10.16 7.87
N ASP A 2 -12.07 -8.96 8.45
CA ASP A 2 -12.70 -7.79 7.81
C ASP A 2 -11.74 -7.19 6.78
N MET A 3 -11.84 -7.67 5.54
CA MET A 3 -10.98 -7.24 4.44
C MET A 3 -11.22 -5.78 4.04
N GLN A 4 -12.47 -5.32 4.08
CA GLN A 4 -12.82 -3.94 3.71
C GLN A 4 -12.16 -2.94 4.66
N LEU A 5 -12.14 -3.23 5.96
CA LEU A 5 -11.45 -2.38 6.93
C LEU A 5 -9.92 -2.32 6.67
N ILE A 6 -9.31 -3.46 6.35
CA ILE A 6 -7.87 -3.54 6.06
C ILE A 6 -7.52 -2.75 4.80
N GLU A 7 -8.31 -2.91 3.73
CA GLU A 7 -8.15 -2.18 2.47
C GLU A 7 -8.27 -0.68 2.69
N ASN A 8 -9.31 -0.24 3.41
CA ASN A 8 -9.53 1.18 3.70
C ASN A 8 -8.35 1.78 4.48
N ASN A 9 -7.89 1.11 5.54
CA ASN A 9 -6.77 1.60 6.35
C ASN A 9 -5.47 1.68 5.53
N ILE A 10 -5.18 0.68 4.69
CA ILE A 10 -3.99 0.69 3.81
C ILE A 10 -4.10 1.82 2.78
N GLN A 11 -5.29 2.03 2.20
CA GLN A 11 -5.52 3.09 1.24
C GLN A 11 -5.35 4.48 1.87
N GLU A 12 -5.85 4.71 3.09
CA GLU A 12 -5.63 5.97 3.81
C GLU A 12 -4.14 6.27 4.03
N ILE A 13 -3.34 5.23 4.34
CA ILE A 13 -1.89 5.38 4.49
C ILE A 13 -1.24 5.71 3.14
N ILE A 14 -1.65 5.05 2.06
CA ILE A 14 -1.15 5.34 0.71
C ILE A 14 -1.49 6.76 0.29
N ASP A 15 -2.71 7.24 0.54
CA ASP A 15 -3.14 8.59 0.22
C ASP A 15 -2.32 9.65 0.99
N SER A 16 -1.95 9.35 2.25
CA SER A 16 -1.04 10.21 3.02
C SER A 16 0.37 10.25 2.40
N LEU A 17 0.90 9.09 2.00
CA LEU A 17 2.21 9.01 1.32
C LEU A 17 2.21 9.78 0.00
N GLU A 18 1.12 9.73 -0.77
CA GLU A 18 0.98 10.46 -2.02
C GLU A 18 0.94 11.99 -1.82
N LYS A 19 0.32 12.46 -0.73
CA LYS A 19 0.35 13.88 -0.36
C LYS A 19 1.77 14.33 -0.01
N GLU A 20 2.54 13.52 0.72
CA GLU A 20 3.95 13.80 1.01
C GLU A 20 4.81 13.84 -0.26
N VAL A 21 4.58 12.91 -1.18
CA VAL A 21 5.22 12.90 -2.51
C VAL A 21 4.89 14.17 -3.27
N MET A 22 3.61 14.57 -3.34
CA MET A 22 3.22 15.79 -4.05
C MET A 22 3.92 17.01 -3.45
N ALA A 23 3.93 17.14 -2.12
CA ALA A 23 4.60 18.25 -1.44
C ALA A 23 6.08 18.34 -1.81
N LEU A 24 6.79 17.20 -1.85
CA LEU A 24 8.21 17.13 -2.23
C LEU A 24 8.48 17.46 -3.69
N VAL A 25 7.58 17.07 -4.61
CA VAL A 25 7.74 17.33 -6.05
C VAL A 25 7.42 18.77 -6.40
N THR A 26 6.51 19.41 -5.64
CA THR A 26 6.16 20.82 -5.82
C THR A 26 7.08 21.79 -5.09
N ASP A 27 8.01 21.29 -4.27
CA ASP A 27 8.96 22.13 -3.55
C ASP A 27 10.07 22.64 -4.50
N GLU A 28 9.98 23.91 -4.88
CA GLU A 28 10.94 24.58 -5.76
C GLU A 28 12.32 24.79 -5.10
N THR A 29 12.44 24.59 -3.79
CA THR A 29 13.70 24.77 -3.04
C THR A 29 14.58 23.52 -3.05
N ILE A 30 14.03 22.36 -3.44
CA ILE A 30 14.71 21.07 -3.42
C ILE A 30 15.20 20.72 -4.84
N ASP A 31 16.47 20.33 -4.96
CA ASP A 31 17.01 19.87 -6.23
C ASP A 31 16.54 18.44 -6.59
N LYS A 32 16.67 18.08 -7.87
CA LYS A 32 16.25 16.76 -8.36
C LYS A 32 16.92 15.60 -7.63
N GLN A 33 18.14 15.78 -7.12
CA GLN A 33 18.88 14.73 -6.44
C GLN A 33 18.27 14.47 -5.06
N MET A 34 17.95 15.52 -4.31
CA MET A 34 17.29 15.41 -3.01
C MET A 34 15.84 14.94 -3.16
N THR A 35 15.09 15.42 -4.15
CA THR A 35 13.75 14.85 -4.46
C THR A 35 13.84 13.34 -4.64
N ASN A 36 14.80 12.85 -5.43
CA ASN A 36 14.98 11.40 -5.63
C ASN A 36 15.34 10.64 -4.34
N ILE A 37 16.15 11.23 -3.46
CA ILE A 37 16.52 10.62 -2.16
C ILE A 37 15.29 10.50 -1.26
N HIS A 38 14.46 11.54 -1.17
CA HIS A 38 13.23 11.54 -0.37
C HIS A 38 12.13 10.65 -0.97
N MET A 39 12.07 10.54 -2.30
CA MET A 39 11.08 9.70 -3.00
C MET A 39 11.32 8.19 -2.82
N LYS A 40 12.57 7.74 -2.71
CA LYS A 40 12.92 6.32 -2.58
C LYS A 40 12.22 5.61 -1.39
N PRO A 41 12.30 6.10 -0.15
CA PRO A 41 11.61 5.47 0.97
C PRO A 41 10.09 5.51 0.78
N LEU A 42 9.51 6.60 0.26
CA LEU A 42 8.06 6.68 0.00
C LEU A 42 7.58 5.63 -1.00
N ALA A 43 8.30 5.47 -2.12
CA ALA A 43 8.01 4.45 -3.12
C ALA A 43 8.17 3.03 -2.56
N SER A 44 9.22 2.79 -1.78
CA SER A 44 9.46 1.50 -1.11
C SER A 44 8.34 1.17 -0.12
N THR A 45 7.92 2.13 0.70
CA THR A 45 6.83 1.97 1.67
C THR A 45 5.51 1.65 0.98
N LYS A 46 5.13 2.41 -0.06
CA LYS A 46 3.92 2.12 -0.85
C LYS A 46 3.93 0.69 -1.41
N LYS A 47 5.07 0.26 -1.96
CA LYS A 47 5.23 -1.10 -2.49
C LYS A 47 5.10 -2.18 -1.41
N ILE A 48 5.67 -1.98 -0.23
CA ILE A 48 5.54 -2.91 0.89
C ILE A 48 4.08 -3.05 1.32
N LEU A 49 3.35 -1.94 1.42
CA LEU A 49 1.93 -1.93 1.80
C LEU A 49 1.07 -2.66 0.77
N LEU A 50 1.28 -2.41 -0.52
CA LEU A 50 0.55 -3.10 -1.59
C LEU A 50 0.83 -4.61 -1.59
N ASN A 51 2.10 -5.01 -1.48
CA ASN A 51 2.47 -6.42 -1.41
C ASN A 51 1.86 -7.12 -0.17
N ALA A 52 1.81 -6.42 0.96
CA ALA A 52 1.18 -6.93 2.18
C ALA A 52 -0.33 -7.11 1.99
N LEU A 53 -1.00 -6.13 1.37
CA LEU A 53 -2.42 -6.23 1.05
C LEU A 53 -2.70 -7.42 0.11
N GLU A 54 -1.93 -7.57 -0.96
CA GLU A 54 -2.06 -8.69 -1.89
C GLU A 54 -1.87 -10.04 -1.18
N SER A 55 -0.89 -10.12 -0.27
CA SER A 55 -0.64 -11.34 0.52
C SER A 55 -1.83 -11.68 1.43
N ILE A 56 -2.42 -10.67 2.08
CA ILE A 56 -3.61 -10.84 2.93
C ILE A 56 -4.81 -11.28 2.09
N GLN A 57 -5.02 -10.65 0.93
CA GLN A 57 -6.08 -11.00 -0.01
C GLN A 57 -5.95 -12.44 -0.50
N MET A 58 -4.73 -12.88 -0.81
CA MET A 58 -4.46 -14.25 -1.22
C MET A 58 -4.82 -15.25 -0.12
N VAL A 59 -4.45 -14.98 1.14
CA VAL A 59 -4.75 -15.86 2.28
C VAL A 59 -6.25 -15.96 2.53
N ASP A 60 -6.98 -14.85 2.50
CA ASP A 60 -8.43 -14.84 2.68
C ASP A 60 -9.15 -15.58 1.55
N ARG A 61 -8.69 -15.44 0.30
CA ARG A 61 -9.21 -16.20 -0.84
C ARG A 61 -9.01 -17.69 -0.66
N LEU A 62 -7.78 -18.12 -0.32
CA LEU A 62 -7.48 -19.54 -0.07
C LEU A 62 -8.34 -20.09 1.07
N TYR A 63 -8.56 -19.31 2.13
CA TYR A 63 -9.42 -19.71 3.24
C TYR A 63 -10.88 -19.92 2.81
N LYS A 64 -11.42 -19.04 1.96
CA LYS A 64 -12.77 -19.18 1.40
C LYS A 64 -12.89 -20.39 0.45
N GLU A 65 -11.91 -20.58 -0.42
CA GLU A 65 -11.86 -21.74 -1.33
C GLU A 65 -11.81 -23.07 -0.56
N GLU A 66 -11.09 -23.13 0.57
CA GLU A 66 -11.06 -24.33 1.41
C GLU A 66 -12.38 -24.56 2.16
N LEU A 67 -13.11 -23.50 2.55
CA LEU A 67 -14.45 -23.64 3.13
C LEU A 67 -15.46 -24.18 2.11
N GLU A 68 -15.45 -23.68 0.89
CA GLU A 68 -16.35 -24.14 -0.18
C GLU A 68 -16.13 -25.63 -0.52
N LYS A 69 -14.87 -26.12 -0.48
CA LYS A 69 -14.55 -27.55 -0.71
C LYS A 69 -14.98 -28.47 0.43
N VAL A 70 -15.18 -27.96 1.65
CA VAL A 70 -15.61 -28.78 2.81
C VAL A 70 -17.13 -29.00 2.80
N ASP A 71 -17.87 -28.14 2.09
CA ASP A 71 -19.34 -28.22 1.97
C ASP A 71 -19.82 -29.03 0.74
N GLU A 72 -18.91 -29.53 -0.12
CA GLU A 72 -19.17 -30.51 -1.22
C GLU A 72 -18.91 -31.97 -0.80
#